data_AF-A0A3N5QHJ2-F1
#
_entry.id   AF-A0A3N5QHJ2-F1
#
_cell.length_a   1.000
_cell.length_b   1.000
_cell.length_c   1.000
_cell.angle_alpha   90.00
_cell.angle_beta   90.00
_cell.angle_gamma   90.00
#
_symmetry.space_group_name_H-M   'P 1'
#
loop_
_entity.id
_entity.type
_entity.pdbx_description
1 polymer ?
#
loop_
_entity_poly.entity_id
_entity_poly.type
_entity_poly.pdbx_seq_one_letter_code
_entity_poly.pdbx_strand_id
1 'polypeptide(L)'
;MIEVEALYKSFDGVQVLKGVSFKVAQGEVTALIGRSGDGKSVLLKHLAGLLNPDRGRVLLDRQDIGSLRGRALQQMRARLGFLFQGGAL
;
A
#
# COMPACT_ATOMS: atom_id res chain seq x y z
N MET A 1 -3.16 -12.73 2.23
CA MET A 1 -4.35 -11.86 2.20
C MET A 1 -3.91 -10.42 2.43
N ILE A 2 -4.45 -9.47 1.65
CA ILE A 2 -4.22 -8.03 1.83
C ILE A 2 -5.52 -7.39 2.30
N GLU A 3 -5.43 -6.51 3.29
CA GLU A 3 -6.55 -5.72 3.77
C GLU A 3 -6.13 -4.26 3.95
N VAL A 4 -6.92 -3.34 3.42
CA VAL A 4 -6.74 -1.90 3.56
C VAL A 4 -7.96 -1.36 4.28
N GLU A 5 -7.74 -0.67 5.39
CA GLU A 5 -8.81 -0.13 6.23
C GLU A 5 -8.68 1.38 6.35
N ALA A 6 -9.67 2.09 5.82
CA ALA A 6 -9.84 3.54 5.90
C ALA A 6 -8.53 4.30 5.67
N LEU A 7 -7.82 3.99 4.57
CA LEU A 7 -6.49 4.51 4.29
C LEU A 7 -6.55 5.97 3.82
N TYR A 8 -5.84 6.85 4.54
CA TYR A 8 -5.68 8.26 4.19
C TYR A 8 -4.23 8.62 3.94
N LYS A 9 -3.99 9.44 2.93
CA LYS A 9 -2.69 10.04 2.66
C LYS A 9 -2.83 11.42 2.02
N SER A 10 -2.05 12.36 2.52
CA SER A 10 -1.92 13.72 2.01
C SER A 10 -0.45 14.06 1.77
N PHE A 11 -0.20 14.94 0.81
CA PHE A 11 1.10 15.56 0.58
C PHE A 11 0.87 17.07 0.46
N ASP A 12 1.60 17.87 1.23
CA ASP A 12 1.50 19.33 1.23
C ASP A 12 0.06 19.86 1.32
N GLY A 13 -0.75 19.24 2.18
CA GLY A 13 -2.16 19.58 2.38
C GLY A 13 -3.14 19.03 1.33
N VAL A 14 -2.66 18.42 0.24
CA VAL A 14 -3.50 17.80 -0.79
C VAL A 14 -3.79 16.35 -0.44
N GLN A 15 -5.06 16.01 -0.23
CA GLN A 15 -5.49 14.63 0.00
C GLN A 15 -5.45 13.79 -1.26
N VAL A 16 -4.55 12.81 -1.28
CA VAL A 16 -4.39 11.84 -2.39
C VAL A 16 -5.21 10.58 -2.15
N LEU A 17 -5.20 10.03 -0.92
CA LEU A 17 -6.06 8.91 -0.53
C LEU A 17 -7.06 9.38 0.52
N LYS A 18 -8.34 9.07 0.32
CA LYS A 18 -9.49 9.61 1.07
C LYS A 18 -10.33 8.51 1.72
N GLY A 19 -9.73 7.68 2.57
CA GLY A 19 -10.44 6.63 3.31
C GLY A 19 -10.66 5.36 2.48
N VAL A 20 -9.68 4.99 1.67
CA VAL A 20 -9.76 3.80 0.81
C VAL A 20 -9.84 2.53 1.67
N SER A 21 -10.79 1.65 1.39
CA SER A 21 -10.94 0.37 2.08
C SER A 21 -11.25 -0.75 1.10
N PHE A 22 -10.52 -1.86 1.17
CA PHE A 22 -10.75 -3.06 0.36
C PHE A 22 -10.01 -4.27 0.93
N LYS A 23 -10.35 -5.45 0.43
CA LYS A 23 -9.67 -6.71 0.73
C LYS A 23 -9.31 -7.41 -0.56
N VAL A 24 -8.15 -8.07 -0.58
CA VAL A 24 -7.73 -8.98 -1.66
C VAL A 24 -7.42 -10.32 -1.01
N ALA A 25 -8.16 -11.35 -1.45
CA ALA A 25 -7.99 -12.70 -0.94
C ALA A 25 -6.67 -13.30 -1.40
N GLN A 26 -6.22 -14.35 -0.72
CA GLN A 26 -5.04 -15.09 -1.17
C GLN A 26 -5.35 -15.81 -2.49
N GLY A 27 -4.44 -15.71 -3.46
CA GLY A 27 -4.62 -16.28 -4.80
C GLY A 27 -5.49 -15.45 -5.74
N GLU A 28 -6.02 -14.31 -5.28
CA GLU A 28 -6.81 -13.42 -6.11
C GLU A 28 -5.92 -12.50 -6.96
N VAL A 29 -6.33 -12.28 -8.22
CA VAL A 29 -5.75 -11.26 -9.10
C VAL A 29 -6.72 -10.08 -9.15
N THR A 30 -6.29 -8.94 -8.61
CA THR A 30 -7.10 -7.72 -8.56
C THR A 30 -6.44 -6.61 -9.39
N ALA A 31 -7.25 -5.90 -10.18
CA ALA A 31 -6.80 -4.75 -10.98
C ALA A 31 -7.25 -3.43 -10.34
N LEU A 32 -6.34 -2.45 -10.27
CA LEU A 32 -6.64 -1.08 -9.85
C LEU A 32 -6.63 -0.15 -11.06
N ILE A 33 -7.78 0.41 -11.41
CA ILE A 33 -7.97 1.26 -12.59
C ILE A 33 -8.41 2.65 -12.14
N GLY A 34 -7.90 3.69 -12.81
CA GLY A 34 -8.20 5.09 -12.52
C GLY A 34 -7.37 6.03 -13.38
N ARG A 35 -7.71 7.32 -13.41
CA ARG A 35 -7.00 8.34 -14.18
C ARG A 35 -5.61 8.61 -13.62
N SER A 36 -4.74 9.21 -14.42
CA SER A 36 -3.45 9.70 -13.92
C SER A 36 -3.71 10.71 -12.78
N GLY A 37 -2.97 10.59 -11.68
CA GLY A 37 -3.15 11.44 -10.50
C GLY A 37 -4.11 10.92 -9.42
N ASP A 38 -4.92 9.89 -9.67
CA ASP A 38 -5.90 9.35 -8.70
C ASP A 38 -5.29 8.57 -7.51
N GLY A 39 -3.98 8.70 -7.28
CA GLY A 39 -3.32 8.07 -6.13
C GLY A 39 -3.00 6.59 -6.28
N LYS A 40 -3.17 5.98 -7.47
CA LYS A 40 -2.87 4.55 -7.71
C LYS A 40 -1.46 4.15 -7.27
N SER A 41 -0.45 4.89 -7.73
CA SER A 41 0.95 4.62 -7.36
C SER A 41 1.22 4.88 -5.88
N VAL A 42 0.48 5.81 -5.26
CA VAL A 42 0.56 6.06 -3.81
C VAL A 42 -0.03 4.88 -3.04
N LEU A 43 -1.18 4.34 -3.45
CA LEU A 43 -1.77 3.16 -2.86
C LEU A 43 -0.84 1.95 -2.96
N LEU A 44 -0.30 1.66 -4.16
CA LEU A 44 0.64 0.56 -4.36
C LEU A 44 1.90 0.68 -3.49
N LYS A 45 2.43 1.89 -3.29
CA LYS A 45 3.56 2.13 -2.39
C LYS A 45 3.22 1.87 -0.91
N HIS A 46 1.98 2.09 -0.47
CA HIS A 46 1.56 1.69 0.88
C HIS A 46 1.49 0.17 1.02
N LEU A 47 0.96 -0.53 0.01
CA LEU A 47 0.92 -2.00 -0.01
C LEU A 47 2.34 -2.61 0.04
N ALA A 48 3.30 -1.97 -0.63
CA ALA A 48 4.71 -2.35 -0.60
C ALA A 48 5.44 -1.93 0.70
N GLY A 49 4.76 -1.27 1.64
CA GLY A 49 5.37 -0.74 2.86
C GLY A 49 6.44 0.33 2.59
N LEU A 50 6.36 1.04 1.46
CA LEU A 50 7.28 2.12 1.07
C LEU A 50 6.81 3.50 1.55
N LEU A 51 5.54 3.61 1.95
CA LEU A 51 4.96 4.82 2.54
C LEU A 51 4.20 4.47 3.82
N ASN A 52 4.22 5.39 4.78
CA ASN A 52 3.37 5.33 5.95
C ASN A 52 2.07 6.12 5.70
N PRO A 53 0.92 5.58 6.10
CA PRO A 53 -0.34 6.29 6.03
C PRO A 53 -0.38 7.44 7.04
N ASP A 54 -1.24 8.43 6.76
CA ASP A 54 -1.54 9.47 7.76
C ASP A 54 -2.60 8.97 8.75
N ARG A 55 -3.55 8.15 8.27
CA ARG A 55 -4.58 7.45 9.06
C ARG A 55 -4.97 6.15 8.37
N GLY A 56 -5.56 5.24 9.15
CA GLY A 56 -5.91 3.90 8.69
C GLY A 56 -4.70 2.97 8.66
N ARG A 57 -4.87 1.79 8.07
CA ARG A 57 -3.84 0.74 8.09
C ARG A 57 -3.88 -0.16 6.86
N VAL A 58 -2.73 -0.79 6.60
CA VAL A 58 -2.57 -1.83 5.58
C VAL A 58 -2.09 -3.08 6.28
N LEU A 59 -2.84 -4.17 6.15
CA LEU A 59 -2.51 -5.46 6.71
C LEU A 59 -2.09 -6.43 5.62
N LEU A 60 -0.96 -7.11 5.82
CA LEU A 60 -0.56 -8.29 5.08
C LEU A 60 -0.62 -9.50 6.02
N ASP A 61 -1.47 -10.47 5.69
CA ASP A 61 -1.70 -11.67 6.53
C ASP A 61 -1.97 -11.33 8.01
N ARG A 62 -2.84 -10.33 8.25
CA ARG A 62 -3.20 -9.78 9.57
C ARG A 62 -2.11 -8.99 10.30
N GLN A 63 -0.96 -8.78 9.67
CA GLN A 63 0.12 -7.95 10.22
C GLN A 63 0.03 -6.53 9.64
N ASP A 64 -0.10 -5.52 10.50
CA ASP A 64 -0.08 -4.12 10.09
C ASP A 64 1.34 -3.71 9.65
N ILE A 65 1.48 -3.46 8.35
CA ILE A 65 2.74 -3.11 7.70
C ILE A 65 3.27 -1.75 8.19
N GLY A 66 2.39 -0.79 8.47
CA GLY A 66 2.77 0.56 8.88
C GLY A 66 3.47 0.62 10.24
N SER A 67 3.23 -0.40 11.07
CA SER A 67 3.85 -0.56 12.40
C SER A 67 5.25 -1.19 12.35
N LEU A 68 5.62 -1.85 11.25
CA LEU A 68 6.86 -2.63 11.17
C LEU A 68 8.10 -1.76 11.02
N ARG A 69 9.19 -2.15 11.69
CA ARG A 69 10.48 -1.45 11.65
C ARG A 69 11.64 -2.45 11.55
N GLY A 70 12.81 -1.94 11.12
CA GLY A 70 14.05 -2.71 11.07
C GLY A 70 13.92 -4.06 10.34
N ARG A 71 14.37 -5.13 11.00
CA ARG A 71 14.36 -6.49 10.42
C ARG A 71 12.96 -7.00 10.08
N ALA A 72 11.93 -6.66 10.86
CA ALA A 72 10.57 -7.13 10.60
C ALA A 72 10.02 -6.53 9.29
N LEU A 73 10.29 -5.25 9.03
CA LEU A 73 9.91 -4.62 7.77
C LEU A 73 10.66 -5.21 6.57
N GLN A 74 11.95 -5.52 6.73
CA GLN A 74 12.74 -6.16 5.67
C GLN A 74 12.22 -7.56 5.34
N GLN A 75 11.90 -8.37 6.35
CA GLN A 75 11.31 -9.70 6.15
C GLN A 75 9.96 -9.63 5.43
N MET A 76 9.12 -8.64 5.77
CA MET A 76 7.86 -8.44 5.08
C MET A 76 8.08 -8.07 3.61
N ARG A 77 8.98 -7.12 3.32
CA ARG A 77 9.31 -6.72 1.93
C ARG A 77 9.90 -7.87 1.10
N ALA A 78 10.65 -8.78 1.71
CA ALA A 78 11.18 -9.96 1.03
C ALA A 78 10.08 -10.93 0.54
N ARG A 79 8.87 -10.84 1.08
CA ARG A 79 7.69 -11.63 0.65
C ARG A 79 6.90 -10.95 -0.46
N LEU A 80 7.30 -9.74 -0.88
CA LEU A 80 6.56 -8.91 -1.83
C LEU A 80 7.39 -8.67 -3.09
N GLY A 81 6.88 -9.14 -4.23
CA GLY A 81 7.39 -8.74 -5.54
C GLY A 81 6.81 -7.38 -5.93
N PHE A 82 7.65 -6.43 -6.34
CA PHE A 82 7.20 -5.12 -6.82
C PHE A 82 7.81 -4.83 -8.20
N LEU A 83 6.93 -4.57 -9.17
CA LEU A 83 7.33 -4.14 -10.51
C LEU A 83 7.01 -2.67 -10.66
N PHE A 84 8.03 -1.88 -11.03
CA PHE A 84 7.90 -0.45 -11.21
C PHE A 84 7.37 -0.13 -12.62
N GLN A 85 6.64 0.99 -12.73
CA GLN A 85 6.10 1.48 -14.00
C GLN A 85 7.20 1.81 -15.03
N GLY A 86 8.40 2.17 -14.57
CA GLY A 86 9.63 2.28 -15.36
C GLY A 86 10.71 1.33 -14.81
N GLY A 87 11.87 1.25 -15.48
CA GLY A 87 12.99 0.45 -14.99
C GLY A 87 13.39 0.83 -13.55
N ALA A 88 13.83 -0.16 -12.76
CA ALA A 88 14.26 0.02 -11.38
C ALA A 88 15.70 0.60 -11.30
N LEU A 89 15.94 1.75 -11.94
CA LEU A 89 17.23 2.47 -11.93
C LEU A 89 17.21 3.61 -10.92
#